data_AF-A0A847D9S1-F1
#
_entry.id   AF-A0A847D9S1-F1
#
_cell.length_a   1.000
_cell.length_b   1.000
_cell.length_c   1.000
_cell.angle_alpha   90.00
_cell.angle_beta   90.00
_cell.angle_gamma   90.00
#
_symmetry.space_group_name_H-M   'P 1'
#
loop_
_entity.id
_entity.type
_entity.pdbx_description
1 polymer ?
#
loop_
_entity_poly.entity_id
_entity_poly.type
_entity_poly.pdbx_seq_one_letter_code
_entity_poly.pdbx_strand_id
1 'polypeptide(L)' 'MDVINEFFECKECGGRDFLRIYHFSLRFHSVNFSDSLVYDRLVDEVYQCNDCKKTYSIDQIDEVLEAIKARHKNTDLE' A
#
# COMPACT_ATOMS: atom_id res chain seq x y z
N MET A 1 20.23 25.17 3.36
CA MET A 1 20.11 23.73 3.06
C MET A 1 18.63 23.49 2.97
N ASP A 2 18.10 23.43 1.76
CA ASP A 2 16.68 23.24 1.55
C ASP A 2 16.36 21.76 1.72
N VAL A 3 15.50 21.44 2.69
CA VAL A 3 15.01 20.07 2.91
C VAL A 3 13.68 19.99 2.17
N ILE A 4 13.68 19.30 1.03
CA ILE A 4 12.47 19.04 0.27
C ILE A 4 11.77 17.82 0.89
N ASN A 5 10.60 18.05 1.48
CA ASN A 5 9.72 16.99 1.96
C ASN A 5 8.55 16.82 0.98
N GLU A 6 8.65 15.85 0.08
CA GLU A 6 7.49 15.38 -0.70
C GLU A 6 6.75 14.30 0.06
N PHE A 7 5.46 14.51 0.26
CA PHE A 7 4.57 13.53 0.88
C PHE A 7 3.88 12.70 -0.21
N PHE A 8 3.55 11.46 0.12
CA PHE A 8 2.65 10.67 -0.70
C PHE A 8 1.25 11.31 -0.67
N GLU A 9 0.75 11.72 -1.83
CA GLU A 9 -0.57 12.29 -2.00
C GLU A 9 -1.47 11.32 -2.77
N CYS A 10 -2.74 11.24 -2.38
CA CYS A 10 -3.70 10.39 -3.06
C CYS A 10 -3.85 10.84 -4.51
N LYS A 11 -3.62 9.93 -5.46
CA LYS A 11 -3.74 10.22 -6.90
C LYS A 11 -5.12 10.72 -7.34
N GLU A 12 -6.19 10.45 -6.57
CA GLU A 12 -7.54 10.91 -6.92
C GLU A 12 -7.91 12.27 -6.32
N CYS A 13 -7.58 12.53 -5.05
CA CYS A 13 -8.06 13.72 -4.35
C CYS A 13 -6.94 14.65 -3.86
N GLY A 14 -5.67 14.26 -3.98
CA GLY A 14 -4.53 14.99 -3.42
C GLY A 14 -4.45 14.96 -1.88
N GLY A 15 -5.31 14.18 -1.22
CA GLY A 15 -5.29 14.04 0.24
C GLY A 15 -4.01 13.37 0.73
N ARG A 16 -3.53 13.80 1.89
CA ARG A 16 -2.31 13.29 2.56
C ARG A 16 -2.63 12.38 3.75
N ASP A 17 -3.90 12.35 4.16
CA ASP A 17 -4.36 11.57 5.29
C ASP A 17 -4.75 10.16 4.84
N PHE A 18 -4.05 9.17 5.40
CA PHE A 18 -4.28 7.76 5.15
C PHE A 18 -4.50 7.00 6.45
N LEU A 19 -5.51 6.14 6.45
CA LEU A 19 -5.87 5.23 7.51
C LEU A 19 -5.30 3.84 7.18
N ARG A 20 -4.59 3.24 8.12
CA ARG A 20 -4.10 1.87 7.99
C ARG A 20 -5.20 0.89 8.37
N ILE A 21 -5.58 0.03 7.43
CA ILE A 21 -6.64 -0.97 7.60
C ILE A 21 -6.02 -2.36 7.47
N TYR A 22 -6.29 -3.20 8.46
CA TYR A 22 -5.92 -4.61 8.45
C TYR A 22 -7.12 -5.47 8.06
N HIS A 23 -6.97 -6.21 6.97
CA HIS A 23 -7.94 -7.18 6.50
C HIS A 23 -7.53 -8.57 6.97
N PHE A 24 -8.24 -9.08 7.97
CA PHE A 24 -8.05 -10.44 8.45
C PHE A 24 -8.97 -11.37 7.67
N SER A 25 -8.38 -12.27 6.88
CA SER A 25 -9.13 -13.26 6.10
C SER A 25 -8.65 -14.68 6.40
N LEU A 26 -9.58 -15.63 6.30
CA LEU A 26 -9.30 -17.06 6.36
C LEU A 26 -9.53 -17.63 4.98
N ARG A 27 -8.48 -18.19 4.38
CA ARG A 27 -8.58 -18.87 3.10
C ARG A 27 -8.72 -20.36 3.36
N PHE A 28 -9.87 -20.91 3.02
CA PHE A 28 -10.15 -22.33 3.15
C PHE A 28 -9.76 -23.05 1.86
N HIS A 29 -8.87 -24.03 1.98
CA HIS A 29 -8.50 -24.91 0.88
C HIS A 29 -9.22 -26.24 1.07
N SER A 30 -10.19 -26.53 0.20
CA SER A 30 -10.78 -27.88 0.10
C SER A 30 -9.82 -28.77 -0.70
N VAL A 31 -9.16 -29.70 -0.01
CA VAL A 31 -8.34 -30.73 -0.65
C VAL A 31 -9.23 -31.93 -0.97
N ASN A 32 -9.26 -32.35 -2.24
CA ASN A 32 -10.21 -33.32 -2.81
C ASN A 32 -10.14 -34.75 -2.23
N PHE A 33 -9.34 -35.03 -1.20
CA PHE A 33 -9.05 -36.40 -0.75
C PHE A 33 -9.03 -36.61 0.78
N SER A 34 -9.47 -35.67 1.60
CA SER A 34 -9.67 -35.90 3.05
C SER A 34 -10.70 -34.94 3.65
N ASP A 35 -11.44 -35.40 4.67
CA ASP A 35 -12.44 -34.65 5.44
C ASP A 35 -11.87 -33.46 6.26
N SER A 36 -10.59 -33.13 6.05
CA SER A 36 -9.84 -32.12 6.81
C SER A 36 -9.82 -30.79 6.04
N LEU A 37 -10.60 -29.81 6.51
CA LEU A 37 -10.47 -28.42 6.04
C LEU A 37 -9.13 -27.83 6.48
N VAL A 38 -8.26 -27.52 5.53
CA VAL A 38 -7.05 -26.73 5.78
C VAL A 38 -7.43 -25.26 5.61
N TYR A 39 -7.13 -24.44 6.62
CA TYR A 39 -7.31 -23.00 6.57
C TYR A 39 -5.96 -22.28 6.70
N ASP A 40 -5.81 -21.20 5.95
CA ASP A 40 -4.68 -20.29 6.06
C ASP A 40 -5.18 -18.93 6.54
N ARG A 41 -4.51 -18.35 7.54
CA ARG A 41 -4.86 -17.02 8.05
C ARG A 41 -4.00 -15.99 7.30
N LEU A 42 -4.66 -15.19 6.48
CA LEU A 42 -4.04 -14.09 5.75
C LEU A 42 -4.38 -12.77 6.45
N VAL A 43 -3.34 -12.01 6.75
CA VAL A 43 -3.46 -10.62 7.22
C VAL A 43 -2.98 -9.74 6.08
N ASP A 44 -3.91 -9.05 5.44
CA ASP A 44 -3.60 -8.09 4.39
C ASP A 44 -3.61 -6.68 4.97
N GLU A 45 -2.63 -5.86 4.57
CA GLU A 45 -2.47 -4.50 5.06
C GLU A 45 -2.67 -3.53 3.91
N VAL A 46 -3.68 -2.66 4.06
CA VAL A 46 -3.99 -1.61 3.08
C VAL A 46 -4.07 -0.26 3.75
N TYR A 47 -3.77 0.78 2.99
CA TYR A 47 -3.79 2.18 3.39
C TYR A 47 -4.92 2.87 2.64
N GLN A 48 -5.95 3.30 3.36
CA GLN A 48 -7.11 3.97 2.81
C GLN A 48 -6.99 5.49 2.94
N CYS A 49 -7.12 6.22 1.84
CA CYS A 49 -7.23 7.67 1.90
C CYS A 49 -8.49 8.10 2.65
N ASN A 50 -8.37 9.04 3.59
CA ASN A 50 -9.49 9.48 4.40
C ASN A 50 -10.55 10.25 3.59
N ASP A 51 -10.14 11.02 2.58
CA ASP A 51 -11.03 11.86 1.76
C ASP A 51 -11.83 11.06 0.73
N CYS A 52 -11.16 10.30 -0.14
CA CYS A 52 -11.81 9.57 -1.24
C CYS A 52 -12.03 8.07 -0.97
N LYS A 53 -11.56 7.57 0.18
CA LYS A 53 -11.64 6.15 0.59
C LYS A 53 -10.91 5.17 -0.33
N LYS A 54 -10.05 5.66 -1.23
CA LYS A 54 -9.22 4.81 -2.07
C LYS A 54 -8.20 4.04 -1.25
N THR A 55 -8.06 2.75 -1.50
CA THR A 55 -7.10 1.88 -0.83
C THR A 55 -5.84 1.70 -1.66
N TYR A 56 -4.69 1.68 -0.98
CA TYR A 56 -3.37 1.45 -1.54
C TYR A 56 -2.68 0.35 -0.74
N SER A 57 -2.01 -0.58 -1.40
CA SER A 57 -1.14 -1.54 -0.72
C SER A 57 0.19 -0.88 -0.37
N ILE A 58 0.93 -1.45 0.58
CA ILE A 58 2.27 -0.94 0.92
C ILE A 58 3.21 -0.89 -0.29
N ASP A 59 3.12 -1.90 -1.16
CA ASP A 59 3.87 -2.02 -2.42
C ASP A 59 3.59 -0.84 -3.37
N GLN A 60 2.32 -0.42 -3.47
CA GLN A 60 1.93 0.75 -4.28
C GLN A 60 2.49 2.06 -3.71
N ILE A 61 2.53 2.20 -2.39
CA ILE A 61 3.08 3.40 -1.75
C ILE A 61 4.59 3.44 -1.95
N ASP A 62 5.26 2.31 -1.76
CA ASP A 62 6.71 2.17 -1.92
C ASP A 62 7.13 2.52 -3.36
N GLU A 63 6.42 2.01 -4.38
CA GLU A 63 6.66 2.35 -5.78
C GLU A 63 6.58 3.87 -6.05
N VAL A 64 5.60 4.56 -5.45
CA VAL A 64 5.49 6.01 -5.61
C VAL A 64 6.59 6.76 -4.88
N LEU A 65 6.99 6.32 -3.68
CA LEU A 65 8.10 6.91 -2.93
C LEU A 65 9.44 6.69 -3.65
N GLU A 66 9.65 5.52 -4.24
CA GLU A 66 10.81 5.24 -5.09
C GLU A 66 10.82 6.13 -6.33
N ALA A 67 9.67 6.36 -6.96
CA ALA A 67 9.56 7.28 -8.09
C ALA A 67 9.87 8.74 -7.68
N ILE A 68 9.38 9.21 -6.53
CA ILE A 68 9.71 10.53 -5.97
C ILE A 68 11.23 10.64 -5.76
N LYS A 69 11.83 9.64 -5.11
CA LYS A 69 13.28 9.58 -4.88
C LYS A 69 14.07 9.60 -6.20
N ALA A 70 13.61 8.89 -7.22
CA ALA A 70 14.25 8.84 -8.54
C ALA A 70 14.18 10.18 -9.29
N ARG A 71 13.12 10.97 -9.10
CA ARG A 71 13.03 12.34 -9.66
C ARG A 71 14.10 13.24 -9.08
N HIS A 72 14.20 13.31 -7.75
CA HIS A 72 15.21 14.14 -7.08
C HIS A 72 16.65 13.68 -7.34
N LYS A 73 16.87 12.37 -7.49
CA LYS A 73 18.20 11.83 -7.80
C LYS A 73 18.68 12.20 -9.21
N ASN A 74 17.77 12.42 -10.17
CA ASN A 74 18.16 12.88 -11.51
C ASN A 74 18.37 14.40 -11.58
N THR A 75 17.73 15.19 -10.72
CA THR A 75 17.88 16.65 -10.69
C THR A 75 19.26 17.11 -10.19
N ASP A 76 20.03 16.24 -9.54
CA ASP A 76 21.41 16.50 -9.09
C ASP A 76 22.49 16.24 -10.17
N LEU A 77 22.12 15.94 -11.42
CA LEU A 77 23.04 15.54 -12.49
C LEU A 77 23.05 16.44 -13.75
N GLU A 78 22.40 17.60 -13.74
CA GLU A 78 22.46 18.58 -14.84
C GLU A 78 23.19 19.88 -14.48
#